data_AF-A0A553CN96-F1
#
_entry.id   AF-A0A553CN96-F1
#
_cell.length_a   1.000
_cell.length_b   1.000
_cell.length_c   1.000
_cell.angle_alpha   90.00
_cell.angle_beta   90.00
_cell.angle_gamma   90.00
#
_symmetry.space_group_name_H-M   'P 1'
#
loop_
_entity.id
_entity.type
_entity.pdbx_description
1 polymer ?
#
loop_
_entity_poly.entity_id
_entity_poly.type
_entity_poly.pdbx_seq_one_letter_code
_entity_poly.pdbx_strand_id
1 'polypeptide(L)' 'MKNILGVIFLGMFFNTNAQDSSVEKSIFGIQTGFMGIWLNNEIKLTNNITLRSEIGIENDFSVGNHYEGAGFIIQPVLT' A
#
# COMPACT_ATOMS: atom_id res chain seq x y z
N MET A 1 14.18 -32.61 -38.22
CA MET A 1 15.26 -31.67 -37.81
C MET A 1 15.12 -30.29 -38.43
N LYS A 2 14.84 -30.16 -39.74
CA LYS A 2 14.71 -28.85 -40.43
C LYS A 2 13.69 -27.89 -39.77
N ASN A 3 12.54 -28.42 -39.33
CA ASN A 3 11.49 -27.61 -38.73
C ASN A 3 11.83 -27.16 -37.30
N ILE A 4 12.71 -27.89 -36.59
CA ILE A 4 13.15 -27.57 -35.22
C ILE A 4 14.10 -26.36 -35.26
N LEU A 5 15.00 -26.32 -36.24
CA LEU A 5 15.89 -25.18 -36.46
C LEU A 5 15.13 -23.88 -36.73
N GLY A 6 14.03 -23.95 -37.49
CA GLY A 6 13.18 -22.79 -37.74
C GLY A 6 12.50 -22.24 -36.47
N VAL A 7 12.06 -23.13 -35.57
CA VAL A 7 11.45 -22.72 -34.30
C VAL A 7 12.48 -22.08 -33.36
N ILE A 8 13.70 -22.61 -33.30
CA ILE A 8 14.79 -22.06 -32.48
C ILE A 8 15.20 -20.67 -33.00
N PHE A 9 15.29 -20.49 -34.32
CA PHE A 9 15.63 -19.20 -34.93
C PHE A 9 14.57 -18.13 -34.64
N LEU A 10 13.28 -18.50 -34.61
CA LEU A 10 12.19 -17.57 -34.26
C LEU A 10 12.23 -17.12 -32.80
N GLY A 11 12.68 -17.99 -31.89
CA GLY A 11 12.77 -17.70 -30.45
C GLY A 11 13.87 -16.71 -30.06
N MET A 12 14.91 -16.54 -30.90
CA MET A 12 16.07 -15.70 -30.58
C MET A 12 15.83 -14.19 -30.73
N PHE A 13 14.71 -13.78 -31.34
CA PHE A 13 14.40 -12.36 -31.59
C PHE A 13 13.44 -11.74 -30.57
N PHE A 14 13.03 -12.47 -29.53
CA PHE A 14 12.19 -11.93 -28.47
C PHE A 14 13.00 -11.02 -27.54
N ASN A 15 13.06 -9.73 -27.89
CA ASN A 15 13.48 -8.68 -26.96
C ASN A 15 12.26 -8.32 -26.09
N THR A 16 12.13 -8.95 -24.92
CA THR A 16 11.15 -8.53 -23.93
C THR A 16 11.65 -7.26 -23.28
N ASN A 17 10.98 -6.13 -23.52
CA ASN A 17 11.15 -4.98 -22.64
C ASN A 17 10.59 -5.39 -21.27
N ALA A 18 11.45 -5.45 -20.24
CA ALA A 18 10.93 -5.38 -18.88
C ALA A 18 10.18 -4.04 -18.81
N GLN A 19 8.87 -4.10 -18.60
CA GLN A 19 8.07 -2.89 -18.51
C GLN A 19 8.68 -2.03 -17.41
N ASP A 20 9.16 -0.83 -17.74
CA ASP A 20 9.30 0.24 -16.74
C ASP A 20 7.88 0.58 -16.30
N SER A 21 7.30 -0.26 -15.44
CA SER A 21 5.99 0.02 -14.88
C SER A 21 6.17 1.25 -14.01
N SER A 22 5.82 2.41 -14.57
CA SER A 22 5.75 3.65 -13.84
C SER A 22 4.62 3.52 -12.83
N VAL A 23 4.91 2.91 -11.67
CA VAL A 23 4.05 2.97 -10.49
C VAL A 23 3.76 4.43 -10.18
N GLU A 24 2.50 4.70 -9.81
CA GLU A 24 2.05 6.05 -9.52
C GLU A 24 2.95 6.70 -8.47
N LYS A 25 3.26 7.98 -8.67
CA LYS A 25 4.13 8.72 -7.75
C LYS A 25 3.50 8.89 -6.37
N SER A 26 2.18 8.95 -6.32
CA SER A 26 1.41 9.17 -5.11
C SER A 26 0.03 8.51 -5.26
N ILE A 27 -0.38 7.73 -4.27
CA ILE A 27 -1.67 7.04 -4.23
C ILE A 27 -2.41 7.52 -2.97
N PHE A 28 -3.67 7.92 -3.11
CA PHE A 28 -4.53 8.26 -1.98
C PHE A 28 -5.53 7.13 -1.74
N GLY A 29 -5.74 6.79 -0.47
CA GLY A 29 -6.64 5.72 -0.07
C GLY A 29 -7.48 6.09 1.14
N ILE A 30 -8.59 5.38 1.28
CA ILE A 30 -9.42 5.38 2.48
C ILE A 30 -9.37 3.96 3.04
N GLN A 31 -9.07 3.84 4.32
CA GLN A 31 -9.12 2.59 5.06
C GLN A 31 -10.20 2.69 6.12
N THR A 32 -10.91 1.60 6.35
CA THR A 32 -11.94 1.51 7.38
C THR A 32 -11.92 0.12 7.99
N GLY A 33 -12.32 0.01 9.25
CA GLY A 33 -12.37 -1.25 9.97
C GLY A 33 -13.12 -1.10 11.28
N PHE A 34 -13.12 -2.15 12.09
CA PHE A 34 -13.79 -2.15 13.39
C PHE A 34 -13.25 -1.06 14.35
N MET A 35 -11.98 -0.69 14.19
CA MET A 35 -11.29 0.26 15.07
C MET A 35 -11.39 1.71 14.61
N GLY A 36 -11.87 2.01 13.40
CA GLY A 36 -11.83 3.38 12.91
C GLY A 36 -11.93 3.58 11.40
N ILE A 37 -11.61 4.82 10.99
CA ILE A 37 -11.53 5.26 9.60
C ILE A 37 -10.26 6.10 9.44
N TRP A 38 -9.53 5.87 8.36
CA TRP A 38 -8.26 6.53 8.07
C TRP A 38 -8.18 6.98 6.61
N LEU A 39 -7.58 8.14 6.40
CA LEU A 39 -7.13 8.62 5.10
C LEU A 39 -5.63 8.39 5.03
N ASN A 40 -5.17 7.76 3.95
CA ASN A 40 -3.77 7.48 3.74
C ASN A 40 -3.27 8.05 2.41
N ASN A 41 -1.97 8.37 2.40
CA ASN A 41 -1.24 8.72 1.20
C ASN A 41 0.06 7.94 1.12
N GLU A 42 0.26 7.23 0.01
CA GLU A 42 1.48 6.49 -0.29
C GLU A 42 2.27 7.21 -1.38
N ILE A 43 3.43 7.76 -1.03
CA ILE A 43 4.33 8.46 -1.93
C ILE A 43 5.50 7.54 -2.29
N LYS A 44 5.75 7.36 -3.59
CA LYS A 44 6.91 6.62 -4.07
C LYS A 44 8.20 7.41 -3.83
N LEU A 45 9.13 6.83 -3.06
CA LEU A 45 10.48 7.37 -2.87
C LEU A 45 11.48 6.76 -3.88
N THR A 46 11.39 5.45 -4.10
CA THR A 46 12.20 4.71 -5.08
C THR A 46 11.34 3.62 -5.75
N ASN A 47 11.91 2.82 -6.66
CA ASN A 47 11.17 1.72 -7.29
C ASN A 47 10.65 0.66 -6.31
N ASN A 48 11.29 0.51 -5.14
CA ASN A 48 10.97 -0.54 -4.17
C ASN A 48 10.61 0.02 -2.78
N ILE A 49 10.55 1.34 -2.62
CA ILE A 49 10.30 2.00 -1.33
C ILE A 49 9.24 3.07 -1.51
N THR A 50 8.19 2.97 -0.71
CA THR A 50 7.14 3.99 -0.57
C THR A 50 7.15 4.53 0.85
N LEU A 51 6.78 5.80 1.00
CA LEU A 51 6.46 6.43 2.27
C LEU A 51 4.95 6.50 2.37
N ARG A 52 4.39 5.88 3.41
CA ARG A 52 2.96 6.01 3.73
C ARG A 52 2.79 6.98 4.89
N SER A 53 1.81 7.84 4.78
CA SER A 53 1.35 8.70 5.87
C SER A 53 -0.15 8.52 6.03
N GLU A 54 -0.60 8.41 7.27
CA GLU A 54 -1.99 8.14 7.59
C GLU A 54 -2.51 9.09 8.67
N ILE A 55 -3.71 9.63 8.45
CA ILE A 55 -4.49 10.34 9.48
C ILE A 55 -5.80 9.61 9.67
N GLY A 56 -6.24 9.45 10.90
CA GLY A 56 -7.49 8.75 11.15
C GLY A 56 -8.15 9.11 12.45
N ILE A 57 -9.30 8.48 12.65
CA ILE A 57 -10.04 8.49 13.89
C ILE A 57 -10.20 7.04 14.32
N GLU A 58 -9.74 6.75 15.52
CA GLU A 58 -9.80 5.44 16.14
C GLU A 58 -10.68 5.45 17.37
N ASN A 59 -11.20 4.29 17.72
CA ASN A 59 -11.88 4.06 18.98
C ASN A 59 -11.11 3.15 19.93
N ASP A 60 -11.20 3.45 21.22
CA ASP A 60 -10.60 2.63 22.27
C ASP A 60 -11.49 2.64 23.53
N PHE A 61 -11.22 1.71 24.44
CA PHE A 61 -11.82 1.66 25.76
C PHE A 61 -10.84 2.21 26.79
N SER A 62 -11.26 3.26 27.49
CA SER A 62 -10.47 3.82 28.58
C SER A 62 -10.89 3.23 29.91
N VAL A 63 -9.91 2.84 30.73
CA VAL A 63 -10.12 2.36 32.11
C VAL A 63 -9.01 2.90 33.00
N GLY A 64 -9.36 3.44 34.17
CA GLY A 64 -8.39 3.82 35.22
C GLY A 64 -8.03 5.31 35.24
N ASN A 65 -6.91 5.66 35.85
CA ASN A 65 -6.64 7.00 36.43
C ASN A 65 -6.71 8.23 35.48
N HIS A 66 -6.74 8.05 34.15
CA HIS A 66 -6.90 9.17 33.21
C HIS A 66 -8.36 9.64 33.07
N TYR A 67 -9.33 8.75 33.31
CA TYR A 67 -10.76 9.06 33.22
C TYR A 67 -11.51 8.35 34.35
N GLU A 68 -12.46 9.03 34.99
CA GLU A 68 -13.21 8.44 36.10
C GLU A 68 -14.13 7.32 35.58
N GLY A 69 -13.73 6.06 35.82
CA GLY A 69 -14.49 4.87 35.45
C GLY A 69 -14.06 4.24 34.12
N ALA A 70 -14.89 3.32 33.61
CA ALA A 70 -14.73 2.73 32.29
C ALA A 70 -15.50 3.56 31.25
N GLY A 71 -14.86 3.87 30.14
CA GLY A 71 -15.43 4.70 29.08
C GLY A 71 -15.02 4.26 27.68
N PHE A 72 -15.70 4.81 26.68
CA PHE A 72 -15.36 4.66 25.28
C PHE A 72 -14.81 5.99 24.76
N ILE A 73 -13.68 5.95 24.08
CA ILE A 73 -13.02 7.13 23.54
C ILE A 73 -12.93 7.05 22.02
N ILE A 74 -13.02 8.21 21.39
CA ILE A 74 -12.77 8.42 19.98
C ILE A 74 -11.64 9.44 19.90
N GLN A 75 -10.54 9.06 19.25
CA GLN A 75 -9.32 9.87 19.25
C GLN A 75 -8.73 9.98 17.84
N PRO A 76 -8.10 11.12 17.52
CA PRO A 76 -7.35 11.24 16.27
C PRO A 76 -6.04 10.43 16.37
N VAL A 77 -5.63 9.84 15.27
CA VAL A 77 -4.35 9.15 15.12
C VAL A 77 -3.59 9.69 13.91
N LEU A 78 -2.27 9.69 14.02
CA LEU A 78 -1.33 10.02 12.94
C LEU A 78 -0.29 8.91 12.87
N THR A 79 -0.08 8.34 11.69
CA THR A 79 0.91 7.28 11.41
C THR A 79 1.53 7.53 10.05
#